data_AF-A0A5S6QT74-F1
#
_entry.id   AF-A0A5S6QT74-F1
#
_cell.length_a   1.000
_cell.length_b   1.000
_cell.length_c   1.000
_cell.angle_alpha   90.00
_cell.angle_beta   90.00
_cell.angle_gamma   90.00
#
_symmetry.space_group_name_H-M   'P 1'
#
loop_
_entity.id
_entity.type
_entity.pdbx_description
1 polymer ?
#
loop_
_entity_poly.entity_id
_entity_poly.type
_entity_poly.pdbx_seq_one_letter_code
_entity_poly.pdbx_strand_id
1 'polypeptide(L)' 'MTIEELYHLSYETLPHPPYSPDLSPTDYHIFKHLDHFLNGKQLMNQEKAKTAFEEFIASKTPAFYATGINAIR' A
#
# COMPACT_ATOMS: atom_id res chain seq x y z
N MET A 1 11.89 10.86 6.16
CA MET A 1 10.56 11.42 6.48
C MET A 1 10.34 11.32 7.97
N THR A 2 10.53 12.43 8.67
CA THR A 2 10.24 12.58 10.11
C THR A 2 8.91 13.31 10.32
N ILE A 3 8.36 13.30 11.54
CA ILE A 3 7.15 14.09 11.88
C ILE A 3 7.41 15.59 11.70
N GLU A 4 8.64 16.04 11.96
CA GLU A 4 9.07 17.42 11.74
C GLU A 4 9.02 17.82 10.26
N GLU A 5 9.50 16.95 9.35
CA GLU A 5 9.39 17.18 7.91
C GLU A 5 7.92 17.26 7.46
N LEU A 6 7.02 16.43 8.02
CA LEU A 6 5.58 16.47 7.71
C LEU A 6 4.94 17.78 8.18
N TYR A 7 5.32 18.27 9.36
CA TYR A 7 4.87 19.56 9.88
C TYR A 7 5.29 20.72 8.98
N HIS A 8 6.56 20.74 8.53
CA HIS A 8 7.04 21.75 7.59
C HIS A 8 6.30 21.73 6.25
N LEU A 9 5.88 20.55 5.80
CA LEU A 9 5.08 20.36 4.60
C LEU A 9 3.57 20.57 4.84
N SER A 10 3.15 20.94 6.05
CA SER A 10 1.75 21.14 6.44
C SER A 10 0.85 19.91 6.25
N TYR A 11 1.41 18.71 6.36
CA TYR A 11 0.62 17.47 6.38
C TYR A 11 0.07 17.18 7.77
N GLU A 12 -1.22 16.89 7.86
CA GLU A 12 -1.83 16.37 9.06
C GLU A 12 -1.43 14.91 9.28
N THR A 13 -1.08 14.56 10.52
CA THR A 13 -0.76 13.17 10.91
C THR A 13 -1.93 12.59 11.69
N LEU A 14 -2.41 11.43 11.26
CA LEU A 14 -3.46 10.70 11.98
C LEU A 14 -2.82 9.81 13.06
N PRO A 15 -3.41 9.73 14.27
CA PRO A 15 -2.92 8.84 15.31
C PRO A 15 -3.05 7.38 14.85
N HIS A 16 -1.97 6.61 14.97
CA HIS A 16 -1.97 5.19 14.64
C HIS A 16 -1.50 4.38 15.86
N PRO A 17 -2.33 3.46 16.38
CA PRO A 17 -1.93 2.62 17.50
C PRO A 17 -0.80 1.66 17.11
N PRO A 18 0.10 1.30 18.04
CA PRO A 18 1.15 0.32 17.78
C PRO A 18 0.58 -1.02 17.31
N TYR A 19 1.28 -1.69 16.39
CA TYR A 19 0.99 -3.05 15.92
C TYR A 19 -0.43 -3.27 15.39
N SER A 20 -1.03 -2.29 14.70
CA SER A 20 -2.40 -2.36 14.18
C SER A 20 -2.44 -2.41 12.65
N PRO A 21 -1.92 -3.47 12.01
CA PRO A 21 -1.90 -3.60 10.54
C PRO A 21 -3.32 -3.68 9.95
N ASP A 22 -4.31 -4.09 10.74
CA ASP A 22 -5.73 -4.09 10.38
C ASP A 22 -6.31 -2.68 10.20
N LEU A 23 -5.64 -1.65 10.73
CA LEU A 23 -6.01 -0.24 10.53
C LEU A 23 -5.25 0.44 9.40
N SER A 24 -4.28 -0.25 8.77
CA SER A 24 -3.46 0.29 7.69
C SER A 24 -3.97 -0.22 6.34
N PRO A 25 -4.57 0.64 5.49
CA PRO A 25 -5.06 0.24 4.17
C PRO A 25 -3.99 -0.37 3.28
N THR A 26 -2.74 0.08 3.43
CA THR A 26 -1.63 -0.49 2.69
C THR A 26 -1.40 -1.94 3.07
N ASP A 27 -1.45 -2.26 4.37
CA ASP A 27 -1.20 -3.60 4.88
C ASP A 27 -2.38 -4.54 4.61
N TYR A 28 -3.59 -4.22 5.06
CA TYR A 28 -4.72 -5.15 4.96
C TYR A 28 -5.32 -5.26 3.55
N HIS A 29 -5.16 -4.23 2.71
CA HIS A 29 -5.76 -4.18 1.37
C HIS A 29 -4.72 -4.28 0.26
N ILE A 30 -3.80 -3.31 0.14
CA ILE A 30 -2.88 -3.25 -1.00
C ILE A 30 -1.93 -4.45 -1.01
N PHE A 31 -1.21 -4.69 0.09
CA PHE A 31 -0.23 -5.78 0.19
C PHE A 31 -0.89 -7.15 0.14
N LYS A 32 -2.05 -7.32 0.79
CA LYS A 32 -2.83 -8.56 0.67
C LYS A 32 -3.13 -8.91 -0.79
N HIS A 33 -3.59 -7.95 -1.60
CA HIS A 33 -3.87 -8.20 -3.01
C HIS A 33 -2.60 -8.32 -3.87
N LEU A 34 -1.52 -7.63 -3.50
CA LEU A 34 -0.23 -7.76 -4.13
C LEU A 34 0.34 -9.16 -3.93
N ASP A 35 0.30 -9.70 -2.72
CA ASP A 35 0.75 -11.06 -2.41
C ASP A 35 -0.03 -12.10 -3.23
N HIS A 36 -1.34 -11.94 -3.34
CA HIS A 36 -2.16 -12.79 -4.21
C HIS A 36 -1.76 -12.68 -5.69
N PHE A 37 -1.45 -11.47 -6.17
CA PHE A 37 -0.99 -11.26 -7.55
C PHE A 37 0.41 -11.84 -7.81
N LEU A 38 1.29 -11.77 -6.81
CA LEU A 38 2.66 -12.28 -6.88
C LEU A 38 2.75 -13.79 -6.67
N ASN A 39 1.71 -14.42 -6.14
CA ASN A 39 1.71 -15.84 -5.86
C ASN A 39 2.06 -16.66 -7.11
N GLY A 40 3.11 -17.47 -7.02
CA GLY A 40 3.62 -18.28 -8.13
C GLY A 40 4.51 -17.56 -9.15
N LYS A 41 4.73 -16.24 -9.03
CA LYS A 41 5.66 -15.49 -9.90
C LYS A 41 7.09 -15.59 -9.35
N GLN A 42 8.06 -15.80 -10.23
CA GLN A 42 9.49 -15.74 -9.90
C GLN A 42 10.07 -14.36 -10.24
N LEU A 43 10.43 -13.60 -9.22
CA LEU A 43 11.06 -12.28 -9.35
C LEU A 43 12.57 -12.42 -9.26
N MET A 44 13.21 -12.69 -10.40
CA MET A 44 14.63 -13.06 -10.48
C MET A 44 15.61 -11.89 -10.29
N ASN A 45 15.12 -10.66 -10.40
CA ASN A 45 15.91 -9.46 -10.21
C ASN A 45 15.00 -8.27 -9.87
N GLN A 46 15.61 -7.15 -9.51
CA GLN A 46 14.92 -5.92 -9.14
C GLN A 46 14.08 -5.35 -10.29
N GLU A 47 14.53 -5.45 -11.53
CA GLU A 47 13.80 -4.94 -12.69
C GLU A 47 12.48 -5.69 -12.89
N LYS A 48 12.49 -7.02 -12.84
CA LYS A 48 11.28 -7.84 -12.91
C LYS A 48 10.34 -7.60 -11.72
N ALA A 49 10.89 -7.41 -10.52
CA ALA A 49 10.09 -7.05 -9.35
C ALA A 49 9.37 -5.70 -9.55
N LYS A 50 10.10 -4.70 -10.06
CA LYS A 50 9.54 -3.37 -10.37
C LYS A 50 8.45 -3.46 -11.43
N THR A 51 8.71 -4.15 -12.54
CA THR A 51 7.71 -4.33 -13.62
C THR A 51 6.46 -5.04 -13.11
N ALA A 52 6.61 -6.10 -12.31
CA ALA A 52 5.46 -6.81 -11.73
C ALA A 52 4.63 -5.90 -10.80
N PHE A 53 5.28 -5.03 -10.03
CA PHE A 53 4.59 -4.04 -9.19
C PHE A 53 3.87 -2.98 -10.03
N GLU A 54 4.49 -2.47 -11.09
CA GLU A 54 3.88 -1.51 -12.02
C GLU A 54 2.64 -2.13 -12.72
N GLU A 55 2.74 -3.37 -13.20
CA GLU A 55 1.61 -4.13 -13.74
C GLU A 55 0.48 -4.29 -12.71
N PHE A 56 0.83 -4.61 -11.46
CA PHE A 56 -0.13 -4.75 -10.39
C PHE A 56 -0.91 -3.45 -10.16
N ILE A 57 -0.22 -2.32 -10.06
CA ILE A 57 -0.83 -0.99 -9.85
C ILE A 57 -1.70 -0.58 -11.04
N ALA A 58 -1.18 -0.78 -12.26
CA ALA A 58 -1.90 -0.45 -13.50
C ALA A 58 -3.18 -1.29 -13.68
N SER A 59 -3.22 -2.51 -13.14
CA SER A 59 -4.42 -3.36 -13.20
C SER A 59 -5.54 -2.95 -12.23
N LYS A 60 -5.32 -1.99 -11.31
CA LYS A 60 -6.33 -1.58 -10.32
C LYS A 60 -7.14 -0.38 -10.78
N THR A 61 -8.45 -0.44 -10.54
CA THR A 61 -9.36 0.67 -10.81
C THR A 61 -9.34 1.68 -9.66
N PRO A 62 -9.78 2.94 -9.88
CA PRO A 62 -9.96 3.90 -8.80
C PRO A 62 -10.85 3.35 -7.65
N ALA A 63 -11.88 2.56 -8.00
CA ALA A 63 -12.77 1.94 -7.03
C ALA A 63 -12.06 0.94 -6.10
N PHE A 64 -11.00 0.27 -6.57
CA PHE A 64 -10.19 -0.61 -5.72
C PHE A 64 -9.53 0.17 -4.58
N TYR A 65 -8.96 1.33 -4.86
CA TYR A 65 -8.33 2.19 -3.83
C TYR A 65 -9.37 2.78 -2.90
N ALA A 66 -10.48 3.28 -3.44
CA ALA A 66 -11.59 3.81 -2.63
C ALA A 66 -12.15 2.75 -1.67
N THR A 67 -12.29 1.50 -2.14
CA THR A 67 -12.73 0.38 -1.29
C THR A 67 -11.77 0.15 -0.13
N GLY A 68 -10.46 0.17 -0.40
CA GLY A 68 -9.44 0.03 0.64
C GLY A 68 -9.54 1.12 1.70
N ILE A 69 -9.57 2.38 1.30
CA ILE A 69 -9.64 3.54 2.22
C ILE A 69 -10.95 3.55 3.02
N ASN A 70 -12.08 3.25 2.38
CA ASN A 70 -13.39 3.26 3.04
C ASN A 70 -13.62 2.04 3.95
N ALA A 71 -12.73 1.04 3.92
CA ALA A 71 -12.80 -0.12 4.79
C ALA A 71 -12.14 0.09 6.16
N ILE A 72 -11.42 1.20 6.35
CA ILE A 72 -10.90 1.60 7.67
C ILE A 72 -12.12 1.79 8.58
N ARG A 73 -12.13 1.11 9.72
CA ARG A 73 -13.20 1.20 10.73
C ARG A 73 -12.81 2.12 11.86
#